data_AF-A0AA38NYJ5-F1
#
_entry.id   AF-A0AA38NYJ5-F1
#
_cell.length_a   1.000
_cell.length_b   1.000
_cell.length_c   1.000
_cell.angle_alpha   90.00
_cell.angle_beta   90.00
_cell.angle_gamma   90.00
#
_symmetry.space_group_name_H-M   'P 1'
#
loop_
_entity.id
_entity.type
_entity.pdbx_description
1 polymer ?
#
loop_
_entity_poly.entity_id
_entity_poly.type
_entity_poly.pdbx_seq_one_letter_code
_entity_poly.pdbx_strand_id
1 'polypeptide(L)'
;HDDSTSNLKRHVDTCAAVDEAEAAGQLTIPIYAGGSSYSEPQLRLFLVQWCAVNARPMLIVEDEAFLKMMKMMHAHAAVPSAVTLARDIQRVYDILKKEVKKILAKTLGRKHIILDGWSSPNVLSILGVDIIFIKDGKIVNITLDCVRWVHVILLLKELTDVLLG
;
A
#
# COMPACT_ATOMS: atom_id res chain seq x y z
N HIS A 1 -32.65 5.30 -34.43
CA HIS A 1 -32.18 5.71 -33.10
C HIS A 1 -32.12 4.44 -32.28
N ASP A 2 -30.97 4.09 -31.70
CA ASP A 2 -30.74 2.81 -31.03
C ASP A 2 -30.86 3.01 -29.51
N ASP A 3 -32.07 2.80 -28.98
CA ASP A 3 -32.42 2.96 -27.56
C ASP A 3 -32.22 1.67 -26.75
N SER A 4 -31.54 0.66 -27.31
CA SER A 4 -31.43 -0.66 -26.67
C SER A 4 -30.65 -0.61 -25.35
N THR A 5 -29.63 0.24 -25.25
CA THR A 5 -28.77 0.34 -24.05
C THR A 5 -29.34 1.27 -22.97
N SER A 6 -30.17 2.25 -23.35
CA SER A 6 -30.79 3.19 -22.41
C SER A 6 -31.87 2.49 -21.55
N ASN A 7 -32.60 1.55 -22.15
CA ASN A 7 -33.61 0.75 -21.46
C ASN A 7 -33.01 -0.19 -20.42
N LEU A 8 -31.86 -0.81 -20.74
CA LEU A 8 -31.16 -1.70 -19.80
C LEU A 8 -30.62 -0.93 -18.60
N LYS A 9 -30.03 0.26 -18.82
CA LYS A 9 -29.54 1.11 -17.75
C LYS A 9 -30.67 1.53 -16.79
N ARG A 10 -31.79 2.00 -17.33
CA ARG A 10 -32.96 2.41 -16.52
C ARG A 10 -33.53 1.24 -15.70
N HIS A 11 -33.48 0.02 -16.24
CA HIS A 11 -33.91 -1.17 -15.51
C HIS A 11 -32.98 -1.49 -14.33
N VAL A 12 -31.66 -1.44 -14.54
CA VAL A 12 -30.68 -1.63 -13.46
C VAL A 12 -30.87 -0.59 -12.35
N ASP A 13 -31.05 0.68 -12.72
CA ASP A 13 -31.24 1.78 -11.76
C ASP A 13 -32.53 1.65 -10.91
N THR A 14 -33.48 0.80 -11.31
CA THR A 14 -34.77 0.60 -10.62
C THR A 14 -34.96 -0.81 -10.06
N CYS A 15 -33.95 -1.68 -10.16
CA CYS A 15 -34.07 -3.09 -9.79
C CYS A 15 -33.84 -3.32 -8.29
N ALA A 16 -34.93 -3.50 -7.54
CA ALA A 16 -34.89 -3.81 -6.09
C ALA A 16 -34.23 -5.17 -5.77
N ALA A 17 -34.08 -6.06 -6.75
CA ALA A 17 -33.44 -7.36 -6.57
C ALA A 17 -31.93 -7.24 -6.26
N VAL A 18 -31.30 -6.10 -6.58
CA VAL A 18 -29.89 -5.84 -6.23
C VAL A 18 -29.77 -5.62 -4.72
N ASP A 19 -30.58 -4.72 -4.17
CA ASP A 19 -30.56 -4.36 -2.74
C ASP A 19 -30.94 -5.56 -1.85
N GLU A 20 -31.93 -6.35 -2.28
CA GLU A 20 -32.39 -7.55 -1.58
C GLU A 20 -31.33 -8.68 -1.60
N ALA A 21 -30.60 -8.83 -2.70
CA ALA A 21 -29.53 -9.82 -2.82
C ALA A 21 -28.27 -9.44 -2.02
N GLU A 22 -27.95 -8.15 -1.94
CA GLU A 22 -26.84 -7.61 -1.14
C GLU A 22 -27.09 -7.82 0.36
N ALA A 23 -28.33 -7.60 0.82
CA ALA A 23 -28.73 -7.87 2.20
C ALA A 23 -28.75 -9.37 2.57
N ALA A 24 -29.04 -10.25 1.60
CA ALA A 24 -29.12 -11.70 1.80
C ALA A 24 -27.77 -12.44 1.62
N GLY A 25 -26.70 -11.75 1.20
CA GLY A 25 -25.40 -12.36 0.93
C GLY A 25 -25.41 -13.38 -0.22
N GLN A 26 -26.47 -13.39 -1.03
CA GLN A 26 -26.60 -14.26 -2.20
C GLN A 26 -26.06 -13.52 -3.42
N LEU A 27 -24.85 -13.90 -3.84
CA LEU A 27 -24.18 -13.37 -5.03
C LEU A 27 -24.96 -13.76 -6.30
N THR A 28 -25.91 -12.92 -6.70
CA THR A 28 -26.66 -13.07 -7.94
C THR A 28 -25.96 -12.31 -9.08
N ILE A 29 -26.30 -12.70 -10.32
CA ILE A 29 -25.87 -12.11 -11.60
C ILE A 29 -25.89 -10.55 -11.67
N PRO A 30 -26.75 -9.79 -10.96
CA PRO A 30 -26.75 -8.33 -10.98
C PRO A 30 -25.46 -7.66 -10.48
N ILE A 31 -24.69 -8.28 -9.56
CA ILE A 31 -23.37 -7.75 -9.16
C ILE A 31 -22.39 -7.75 -10.34
N TYR A 32 -22.52 -8.72 -11.25
CA TYR A 32 -21.75 -8.78 -12.49
C TYR A 32 -22.32 -7.90 -13.61
N ALA A 33 -23.58 -7.43 -13.48
CA ALA A 33 -24.19 -6.54 -14.46
C ALA A 33 -23.52 -5.15 -14.49
N GLY A 34 -22.82 -4.75 -13.42
CA GLY A 34 -22.01 -3.53 -13.35
C GLY A 34 -20.66 -3.62 -14.10
N GLY A 35 -20.25 -4.80 -14.57
CA GLY A 35 -18.95 -5.02 -15.18
C GLY A 35 -17.83 -5.28 -14.17
N SER A 36 -16.57 -5.09 -14.58
CA SER A 36 -15.41 -5.28 -13.71
C SER A 36 -15.28 -4.14 -12.70
N SER A 37 -15.04 -4.45 -11.42
CA SER A 37 -14.62 -3.47 -10.41
C SER A 37 -13.17 -3.02 -10.56
N TYR A 38 -12.52 -3.39 -11.67
CA TYR A 38 -11.13 -3.04 -11.95
C TYR A 38 -10.95 -1.53 -12.12
N SER A 39 -9.92 -1.02 -11.46
CA SER A 39 -9.42 0.34 -11.64
C SER A 39 -7.90 0.28 -11.61
N GLU A 40 -7.25 0.85 -12.62
CA GLU A 40 -5.78 0.88 -12.68
C GLU A 40 -5.17 1.55 -11.42
N PRO A 41 -5.66 2.72 -10.96
CA PRO A 41 -5.20 3.30 -9.69
C PRO A 41 -5.33 2.36 -8.48
N GLN A 42 -6.45 1.62 -8.39
CA GLN A 42 -6.66 0.69 -7.28
C GLN A 42 -5.72 -0.51 -7.36
N LEU A 43 -5.53 -1.08 -8.55
CA LEU A 43 -4.56 -2.16 -8.77
C LEU A 43 -3.16 -1.71 -8.33
N ARG A 44 -2.71 -0.54 -8.76
CA ARG A 44 -1.39 -0.01 -8.39
C ARG A 44 -1.26 0.18 -6.88
N LEU A 45 -2.29 0.68 -6.20
CA LEU A 45 -2.28 0.82 -4.74
C LEU A 45 -2.17 -0.54 -4.04
N PHE A 46 -2.91 -1.56 -4.50
CA PHE A 46 -2.81 -2.91 -3.95
C PHE A 46 -1.45 -3.55 -4.19
N LEU A 47 -0.82 -3.30 -5.34
CA LEU A 47 0.55 -3.78 -5.60
C LEU A 47 1.58 -3.10 -4.70
N VAL A 48 1.43 -1.79 -4.45
CA VAL A 48 2.26 -1.06 -3.47
C VAL A 48 2.10 -1.68 -2.09
N GLN A 49 0.87 -1.88 -1.63
CA GLN A 49 0.59 -2.49 -0.33
C GLN A 49 1.17 -3.90 -0.24
N TRP A 50 0.95 -4.73 -1.26
CA TRP A 50 1.45 -6.10 -1.27
C TRP A 50 2.99 -6.15 -1.18
N CYS A 51 3.69 -5.34 -1.98
CA CYS A 51 5.15 -5.35 -1.97
C CYS A 51 5.73 -4.74 -0.69
N ALA A 52 5.16 -3.64 -0.20
CA ALA A 52 5.64 -2.94 0.99
C ALA A 52 5.36 -3.73 2.30
N VAL A 53 4.16 -4.30 2.43
CA VAL A 53 3.74 -4.99 3.66
C VAL A 53 4.27 -6.43 3.74
N ASN A 54 4.35 -7.13 2.61
CA ASN A 54 4.76 -8.54 2.59
C ASN A 54 6.21 -8.72 2.13
N ALA A 55 6.99 -7.64 2.04
CA ALA A 55 8.38 -7.64 1.60
C ALA A 55 8.61 -8.40 0.28
N ARG A 56 7.71 -8.21 -0.69
CA ARG A 56 7.85 -8.85 -2.02
C ARG A 56 8.79 -8.05 -2.91
N PRO A 57 9.67 -8.72 -3.67
CA PRO A 57 10.47 -8.06 -4.69
C PRO A 57 9.55 -7.39 -5.71
N MET A 58 9.80 -6.13 -6.06
CA MET A 58 8.97 -5.39 -7.02
C MET A 58 8.96 -6.06 -8.41
N LEU A 59 10.01 -6.80 -8.76
CA LEU A 59 10.10 -7.55 -10.00
C LEU A 59 8.98 -8.61 -10.16
N ILE A 60 8.32 -9.00 -9.07
CA ILE A 60 7.23 -9.98 -9.09
C ILE A 60 6.07 -9.56 -10.00
N VAL A 61 5.86 -8.26 -10.23
CA VAL A 61 4.78 -7.77 -11.10
C VAL A 61 5.06 -7.98 -12.59
N GLU A 62 6.30 -8.28 -12.95
CA GLU A 62 6.72 -8.58 -14.32
C GLU A 62 6.79 -10.09 -14.58
N ASP A 63 6.51 -10.92 -13.57
CA ASP A 63 6.46 -12.38 -13.71
C ASP A 63 5.35 -12.82 -14.68
N GLU A 64 5.68 -13.75 -15.57
CA GLU A 64 4.73 -14.19 -16.60
C GLU A 64 3.47 -14.86 -16.03
N ALA A 65 3.60 -15.65 -14.96
CA ALA A 65 2.46 -16.34 -14.36
C ALA A 65 1.54 -15.33 -13.68
N PHE A 66 2.13 -14.34 -12.99
CA PHE A 66 1.39 -13.22 -12.43
C PHE A 66 0.63 -12.44 -13.52
N LEU A 67 1.29 -12.07 -14.62
CA LEU A 67 0.66 -11.37 -15.73
C LEU A 67 -0.46 -12.19 -16.40
N LYS A 68 -0.28 -13.51 -16.55
CA LYS A 68 -1.31 -14.42 -17.07
C LYS A 68 -2.53 -14.43 -16.15
N MET A 69 -2.34 -14.52 -14.84
CA MET A 69 -3.44 -14.43 -13.86
C MET A 69 -4.17 -13.09 -13.95
N MET A 70 -3.44 -11.97 -14.01
CA MET A 70 -4.05 -10.64 -14.11
C MET A 70 -4.89 -10.48 -15.38
N LYS A 71 -4.39 -10.94 -16.53
CA LYS A 71 -5.12 -10.90 -17.81
C LYS A 71 -6.32 -11.83 -17.84
N MET A 72 -6.24 -12.98 -17.17
CA MET A 72 -7.36 -13.90 -17.00
C MET A 72 -8.49 -13.25 -16.18
N MET A 73 -8.15 -12.52 -15.11
CA MET A 73 -9.14 -11.82 -14.28
C MET A 73 -9.70 -10.57 -14.98
N HIS A 74 -8.87 -9.85 -15.74
CA HIS A 74 -9.29 -8.69 -16.51
C HIS A 74 -8.40 -8.50 -17.75
N ALA A 75 -8.97 -8.64 -18.94
CA ALA A 75 -8.23 -8.65 -20.21
C ALA A 75 -7.37 -7.39 -20.44
N HIS A 76 -7.82 -6.24 -19.93
CA HIS A 76 -7.14 -4.95 -20.03
C HIS A 76 -6.44 -4.52 -18.73
N ALA A 77 -6.08 -5.46 -17.85
CA ALA A 77 -5.32 -5.14 -16.64
C ALA A 77 -3.98 -4.48 -16.99
N ALA A 78 -3.83 -3.21 -16.61
CA ALA A 78 -2.62 -2.41 -16.79
C ALA A 78 -1.72 -2.59 -15.57
N VAL A 79 -0.92 -3.66 -15.60
CA VAL A 79 0.08 -3.92 -14.57
C VAL A 79 1.29 -2.99 -14.78
N PRO A 80 1.74 -2.23 -13.76
CA PRO A 80 2.90 -1.36 -13.87
C PRO A 80 4.20 -2.19 -13.99
N SER A 81 5.25 -1.59 -14.56
CA SER A 81 6.60 -2.15 -14.44
C SER A 81 7.12 -2.10 -13.01
N ALA A 82 8.11 -2.93 -12.68
CA ALA A 82 8.78 -2.94 -11.38
C ALA A 82 9.36 -1.57 -11.03
N VAL A 83 9.89 -0.83 -12.03
CA VAL A 83 10.39 0.53 -11.86
C VAL A 83 9.26 1.51 -11.54
N THR A 84 8.11 1.37 -12.18
CA THR A 84 6.94 2.21 -11.90
C THR A 84 6.40 1.94 -10.51
N LEU A 85 6.30 0.67 -10.13
CA LEU A 85 5.92 0.26 -8.79
C LEU A 85 6.87 0.80 -7.72
N ALA A 86 8.20 0.76 -7.95
CA ALA A 86 9.18 1.34 -7.04
C ALA A 86 8.95 2.84 -6.82
N ARG A 87 8.63 3.61 -7.88
CA ARG A 87 8.29 5.03 -7.75
C ARG A 87 6.98 5.24 -7.00
N ASP A 88 5.99 4.37 -7.18
CA ASP A 88 4.72 4.45 -6.46
C ASP A 88 4.91 4.15 -4.96
N ILE A 89 5.72 3.14 -4.63
CA ILE A 89 6.12 2.86 -3.24
C ILE A 89 6.81 4.09 -2.64
N GLN A 90 7.74 4.73 -3.35
CA GLN A 90 8.40 5.94 -2.86
C GLN A 90 7.40 7.08 -2.60
N ARG A 91 6.44 7.31 -3.51
CA ARG A 91 5.40 8.34 -3.32
C ARG A 91 4.54 8.07 -2.09
N VAL A 92 4.12 6.81 -1.91
CA VAL A 92 3.34 6.40 -0.74
C VAL A 92 4.17 6.56 0.53
N TYR A 93 5.45 6.19 0.51
CA TYR A 93 6.38 6.42 1.61
C TYR A 93 6.48 7.92 1.97
N ASP A 94 6.65 8.81 1.00
CA ASP A 94 6.76 10.26 1.26
C ASP A 94 5.49 10.85 1.90
N ILE A 95 4.32 10.33 1.50
CA ILE A 95 3.03 10.68 2.10
C ILE A 95 2.97 10.14 3.54
N LEU A 96 3.27 8.86 3.74
CA LEU A 96 3.20 8.21 5.05
C LEU A 96 4.24 8.76 6.03
N LYS A 97 5.44 9.15 5.58
CA LYS A 97 6.47 9.79 6.41
C LYS A 97 5.92 11.06 7.08
N LYS A 98 5.13 11.86 6.36
CA LYS A 98 4.48 13.07 6.92
C LYS A 98 3.42 12.71 7.96
N GLU A 99 2.64 11.66 7.73
CA GLU A 99 1.61 11.20 8.68
C GLU A 99 2.24 10.58 9.93
N VAL A 100 3.30 9.78 9.79
CA VAL A 100 4.06 9.23 10.94
C VAL A 100 4.64 10.36 11.78
N LYS A 101 5.24 11.40 11.17
CA LYS A 101 5.70 12.58 11.92
C LYS A 101 4.57 13.22 12.74
N LYS A 102 3.37 13.39 12.17
CA LYS A 102 2.20 13.91 12.90
C LYS A 102 1.77 13.00 14.04
N ILE A 103 1.77 11.68 13.84
CA ILE A 103 1.44 10.69 14.88
C ILE A 103 2.44 10.80 16.03
N LEU A 104 3.74 10.84 15.73
CA LEU A 104 4.79 10.94 16.74
C LEU A 104 4.70 12.26 17.51
N ALA A 105 4.51 13.39 16.83
CA ALA A 105 4.37 14.70 17.49
C ALA A 105 3.17 14.76 18.44
N LYS A 106 2.04 14.13 18.09
CA LYS A 106 0.83 14.09 18.91
C LYS A 106 0.87 13.02 20.01
N THR A 107 1.78 12.06 19.91
CA THR A 107 1.89 10.97 20.90
C THR A 107 2.48 11.51 22.20
N LEU A 108 1.68 11.48 23.25
CA LEU A 108 2.11 11.83 24.61
C LEU A 108 2.93 10.69 25.23
N GLY A 109 3.84 11.04 26.15
CA GLY A 109 4.66 10.08 26.87
C GLY A 109 6.02 9.79 26.21
N ARG A 110 6.69 8.76 26.72
CA ARG A 110 8.05 8.39 26.32
C ARG A 110 8.05 7.70 24.95
N LYS A 111 9.06 8.06 24.16
CA LYS A 111 9.37 7.45 22.87
C LYS A 111 10.80 6.93 22.98
N HIS A 112 11.00 5.66 22.65
CA HIS A 112 12.29 5.01 22.70
C HIS A 112 12.79 4.79 21.28
N ILE A 113 14.02 5.20 21.00
CA ILE A 113 14.66 4.94 19.71
C ILE A 113 15.55 3.73 19.87
N ILE A 114 15.44 2.81 18.92
CA ILE A 114 16.25 1.61 18.84
C ILE A 114 17.12 1.72 17.59
N LEU A 115 18.40 1.41 17.77
CA LEU A 115 19.37 1.31 16.69
C LEU A 115 19.75 -0.16 16.57
N ASP A 116 19.35 -0.79 15.47
CA ASP A 116 19.66 -2.18 15.17
C ASP A 116 20.71 -2.26 14.06
N GLY A 117 21.95 -2.61 14.42
CA GLY A 117 23.07 -2.66 13.49
C GLY A 117 23.42 -4.10 13.11
N TRP A 118 23.46 -4.40 11.82
CA TRP A 118 23.93 -5.71 11.33
C TRP A 118 24.88 -5.57 10.14
N SER A 119 25.74 -6.56 9.97
CA SER A 119 26.58 -6.72 8.77
C SER A 119 25.95 -7.79 7.87
N SER A 120 25.66 -7.42 6.62
CA SER A 120 25.16 -8.37 5.65
C SER A 120 26.27 -9.34 5.20
N PRO A 121 25.92 -10.53 4.68
CA PRO A 121 26.88 -11.45 4.08
C PRO A 121 27.72 -10.82 2.94
N ASN A 122 27.21 -9.75 2.34
CA ASN A 122 27.89 -9.00 1.28
C ASN A 122 28.77 -7.85 1.83
N VAL A 123 29.16 -7.92 3.11
CA VAL A 123 30.02 -6.94 3.80
C VAL A 123 29.41 -5.53 3.82
N LEU A 124 28.09 -5.42 3.79
CA LEU A 124 27.39 -4.14 3.98
C LEU A 124 27.01 -4.00 5.44
N SER A 125 27.57 -3.01 6.13
CA SER A 125 27.06 -2.60 7.45
C SER A 125 25.80 -1.76 7.27
N ILE A 126 24.71 -2.17 7.91
CA ILE A 126 23.39 -1.56 7.84
C ILE A 126 22.94 -1.21 9.27
N LEU A 127 22.27 -0.08 9.41
CA LEU A 127 21.66 0.40 10.65
C LEU A 127 20.16 0.60 10.41
N GLY A 128 19.35 -0.26 11.01
CA GLY A 128 17.93 -0.04 11.22
C GLY A 128 17.71 0.95 12.35
N VAL A 129 16.73 1.83 12.16
CA VAL A 129 16.31 2.81 13.14
C VAL A 129 14.83 2.61 13.38
N ASP A 130 14.47 2.25 14.60
CA ASP A 130 13.09 2.00 14.99
C ASP A 130 12.69 2.94 16.13
N ILE A 131 11.39 3.23 16.22
CA ILE A 131 10.81 3.96 17.34
C ILE A 131 9.71 3.15 18.01
N ILE A 132 9.80 3.02 19.33
CA ILE A 132 8.81 2.36 20.17
C ILE A 132 8.14 3.38 21.07
N PHE A 133 6.81 3.37 21.09
CA PHE A 133 6.00 4.22 21.97
C PHE A 133 4.69 3.54 22.35
N ILE A 134 3.98 4.10 23.32
CA ILE A 134 2.66 3.62 23.73
C ILE A 134 1.59 4.49 23.07
N LYS A 135 0.63 3.85 22.41
CA LYS A 135 -0.56 4.50 21.85
C LYS A 135 -1.78 3.65 22.19
N ASP A 136 -2.80 4.27 22.78
CA ASP A 136 -4.06 3.61 23.16
C ASP A 136 -3.84 2.34 24.01
N GLY A 137 -2.90 2.41 24.95
CA GLY A 137 -2.53 1.30 25.83
C GLY A 137 -1.73 0.16 25.16
N LYS A 138 -1.34 0.32 23.89
CA LYS A 138 -0.59 -0.68 23.13
C LYS A 138 0.82 -0.20 22.80
N ILE A 139 1.78 -1.11 22.84
CA ILE A 139 3.13 -0.86 22.36
C ILE A 139 3.09 -0.84 20.83
N VAL A 140 3.54 0.26 20.24
CA VAL A 140 3.67 0.44 18.80
C VAL A 140 5.15 0.54 18.47
N ASN A 141 5.59 -0.26 17.50
CA ASN A 141 6.93 -0.20 16.93
C ASN A 141 6.82 0.22 15.45
N ILE A 142 7.61 1.20 15.04
CA ILE A 142 7.69 1.67 13.66
C ILE A 142 9.15 1.75 13.24
N THR A 143 9.51 1.06 12.16
CA THR A 143 10.80 1.26 11.49
C THR A 143 10.79 2.59 10.76
N LEU A 144 11.69 3.49 11.16
CA LEU A 144 11.83 4.84 10.62
C LEU A 144 12.72 4.87 9.38
N ASP A 145 13.85 4.17 9.43
CA ASP A 145 14.80 4.12 8.33
C ASP A 145 15.71 2.89 8.41
N CYS A 146 16.36 2.57 7.31
CA CYS A 146 17.35 1.51 7.19
C CYS A 146 18.50 2.02 6.30
N VAL A 147 19.57 2.48 6.94
CA VAL A 147 20.68 3.14 6.25
C VAL A 147 21.94 2.29 6.23
N ARG A 148 22.72 2.39 5.16
CA ARG A 148 24.09 1.87 5.18
C ARG A 148 24.93 2.69 6.16
N TRP A 149 25.78 2.03 6.95
CA TRP A 149 26.60 2.63 8.00
C TRP A 149 27.42 3.86 7.54
N VAL A 150 27.90 3.82 6.29
CA VAL A 150 28.64 4.94 5.68
C VAL A 150 27.84 6.25 5.56
N HIS A 151 26.51 6.22 5.76
CA HIS A 151 25.62 7.39 5.73
C HIS A 151 25.10 7.83 7.11
N VAL A 152 25.56 7.23 8.22
CA VAL A 152 25.02 7.48 9.58
C VAL A 152 25.10 8.96 10.01
N ILE A 153 26.09 9.72 9.54
CA ILE A 153 26.23 11.16 9.84
C ILE A 153 25.03 11.97 9.34
N LEU A 154 24.43 11.61 8.19
CA LEU A 154 23.26 12.30 7.65
C LEU A 154 21.99 11.96 8.44
N LEU A 155 21.88 10.72 8.90
CA LEU A 155 20.72 10.24 9.65
C LEU A 155 20.61 10.89 11.04
N LEU A 156 21.75 11.13 11.71
CA LEU A 156 21.74 11.85 13.00
C LEU A 156 21.17 13.27 12.87
N LYS A 157 21.40 13.95 11.74
CA LYS A 157 20.81 15.27 11.49
C LYS A 157 19.29 15.20 11.35
N GLU A 158 18.77 14.28 10.52
CA GLU A 158 17.33 14.13 10.33
C GLU A 158 16.59 13.73 11.62
N LEU A 159 17.18 12.86 12.45
CA LEU A 159 16.58 12.47 13.73
C LEU A 159 16.49 13.65 14.72
N THR A 160 17.50 14.52 14.71
CA THR A 160 17.51 15.69 15.59
C THR A 160 16.34 16.63 15.24
N ASP A 161 16.09 16.85 13.95
CA ASP A 161 14.99 17.70 13.47
C ASP A 161 13.59 17.11 13.74
N VAL A 162 13.47 15.77 13.78
CA VAL A 162 12.21 15.08 14.07
C VAL A 162 11.87 15.05 15.56
N LEU A 163 12.89 15.07 16.43
CA LEU A 163 12.70 14.91 17.87
C LEU A 163 12.71 16.23 18.64
N LEU A 164 13.40 17.26 18.13
CA LEU A 164 13.53 18.56 18.77
C LEU A 164 12.72 19.68 18.09
N GLY A 165 12.10 19.38 16.94
CA GLY A 165 11.21 20.29 16.20
C GLY A 165 9.75 20.21 16.59
#